data_AF-A0A927PS43-F1
#
_entry.id   AF-A0A927PS43-F1
#
_cell.length_a   1.000
_cell.length_b   1.000
_cell.length_c   1.000
_cell.angle_alpha   90.00
_cell.angle_beta   90.00
_cell.angle_gamma   90.00
#
_symmetry.space_group_name_H-M   'P 1'
#
loop_
_entity.id
_entity.type
_entity.pdbx_description
1 polymer ?
#
loop_
_entity_poly.entity_id
_entity_poly.type
_entity_poly.pdbx_seq_one_letter_code
_entity_poly.pdbx_strand_id
1 'polypeptide(L)'
;ANGNILPSAMPAGREVVRILTPTADVMTGAGAIIRCTWEGTGTISIQGNRGGGGDGPGDHSSEFRFSANTLANARVWLSLRNMSASDPVRNLDCREKGMARSDVFSQEFVDSLKPYGVLRFLDWSAANTNPQSAKWADRTLPGSIYQSRPQGPALEHIVALSNKLSAEPWMTVPWNADDDYITRMAQLMHDGIPANRRIYVELSNEVWNYSFPVARQAEAEGLARKLSDNGFIANLRR
;
A
#
# COMPACT_ATOMS: atom_id res chain seq x y z
N ALA A 1 16.19 6.87 -3.50
CA ALA A 1 14.95 6.08 -3.47
C ALA A 1 14.26 6.18 -2.10
N ASN A 2 13.63 7.33 -1.89
CA ASN A 2 12.26 7.51 -1.41
C ASN A 2 11.77 6.78 -0.14
N GLY A 3 12.33 7.18 1.00
CA GLY A 3 11.58 7.96 1.99
C GLY A 3 10.71 7.26 3.03
N ASN A 4 10.45 5.94 2.92
CA ASN A 4 9.47 5.27 3.78
C ASN A 4 9.82 3.80 4.11
N ILE A 5 11.08 3.43 3.95
CA ILE A 5 11.72 2.34 4.70
C ILE A 5 12.13 2.96 6.04
N LEU A 6 12.14 2.18 7.14
CA LEU A 6 12.67 2.70 8.40
C LEU A 6 14.04 3.36 8.16
N PRO A 7 14.28 4.57 8.69
CA PRO A 7 15.54 5.24 8.41
C PRO A 7 16.71 4.43 8.98
N SER A 8 17.92 4.61 8.48
CA SER A 8 19.10 3.95 9.03
C SER A 8 19.62 4.61 10.31
N ALA A 9 19.06 5.75 10.69
CA ALA A 9 19.30 6.44 11.96
C ALA A 9 18.13 7.39 12.26
N MET A 10 17.87 7.68 13.54
CA MET A 10 16.86 8.65 13.94
C MET A 10 17.50 9.77 14.76
N PRO A 11 17.39 11.05 14.35
CA PRO A 11 17.92 12.15 15.15
C PRO A 11 17.29 12.21 16.55
N ALA A 12 18.04 12.71 17.52
CA ALA A 12 17.53 12.91 18.87
C ALA A 12 16.27 13.79 18.86
N GLY A 13 15.26 13.40 19.64
CA GLY A 13 13.96 14.10 19.71
C GLY A 13 13.04 13.87 18.50
N ARG A 14 13.42 13.02 17.54
CA ARG A 14 12.52 12.55 16.47
C ARG A 14 11.89 11.21 16.83
N GLU A 15 10.76 10.94 16.19
CA GLU A 15 9.99 9.71 16.36
C GLU A 15 9.32 9.34 15.04
N VAL A 16 9.18 8.04 14.79
CA VAL A 16 8.25 7.50 13.77
C VAL A 16 7.01 7.00 14.49
N VAL A 17 5.85 7.55 14.14
CA VAL A 17 4.54 7.14 14.70
C VAL A 17 3.71 6.47 13.60
N ARG A 18 3.14 5.32 13.91
CA ARG A 18 2.29 4.53 13.01
C ARG A 18 1.00 4.14 13.69
N ILE A 19 -0.12 4.58 13.13
CA ILE A 19 -1.43 4.05 13.51
C ILE A 19 -1.51 2.61 13.02
N LEU A 20 -1.87 1.70 13.92
CA LEU A 20 -2.14 0.31 13.63
C LEU A 20 -3.65 0.17 13.42
N THR A 21 -4.05 -0.37 12.28
CA THR A 21 -5.45 -0.61 11.94
C THR A 21 -5.89 -1.95 12.55
N PRO A 22 -7.10 -2.02 13.13
CA PRO A 22 -7.69 -3.30 13.53
C PRO A 22 -7.70 -4.30 12.37
N THR A 23 -7.48 -5.57 12.69
CA THR A 23 -7.52 -6.65 11.70
C THR A 23 -8.96 -7.06 11.39
N ALA A 24 -9.17 -7.91 10.37
CA ALA A 24 -10.50 -8.33 9.95
C ALA A 24 -11.30 -8.95 11.11
N ASP A 25 -10.68 -9.83 11.88
CA ASP A 25 -11.27 -10.45 13.07
C ASP A 25 -11.81 -9.41 14.06
N VAL A 26 -11.01 -8.38 14.35
CA VAL A 26 -11.39 -7.26 15.24
C VAL A 26 -12.58 -6.48 14.71
N MET A 27 -12.59 -6.23 13.40
CA MET A 27 -13.69 -5.53 12.75
C MET A 27 -14.99 -6.36 12.75
N THR A 28 -14.88 -7.69 12.77
CA THR A 28 -16.03 -8.61 12.91
C THR A 28 -16.43 -8.92 14.36
N GLY A 29 -15.78 -8.26 15.33
CA GLY A 29 -16.13 -8.35 16.74
C GLY A 29 -15.33 -9.38 17.55
N ALA A 30 -14.36 -10.08 16.95
CA ALA A 30 -13.44 -10.95 17.65
C ALA A 30 -12.22 -10.17 18.15
N GLY A 31 -11.77 -10.33 19.39
CA GLY A 31 -10.51 -9.71 19.82
C GLY A 31 -9.29 -10.43 19.21
N ALA A 32 -8.29 -9.69 18.73
CA ALA A 32 -7.06 -10.26 18.18
C ALA A 32 -5.83 -9.89 19.04
N ILE A 33 -4.88 -10.83 19.18
CA ILE A 33 -3.56 -10.54 19.75
C ILE A 33 -2.64 -10.17 18.59
N ILE A 34 -2.07 -8.98 18.63
CA ILE A 34 -1.08 -8.53 17.66
C ILE A 34 0.30 -8.72 18.26
N ARG A 35 1.18 -9.42 17.53
CA ARG A 35 2.60 -9.53 17.83
C ARG A 35 3.38 -8.61 16.89
N CYS A 36 4.11 -7.68 17.48
CA CYS A 36 5.10 -6.85 16.81
C CYS A 36 6.49 -7.41 17.09
N THR A 37 7.28 -7.65 16.06
CA THR A 37 8.70 -8.06 16.15
C THR A 37 9.58 -7.11 15.38
N TRP A 38 10.83 -6.97 15.78
CA TRP A 38 11.82 -6.17 15.05
C TRP A 38 13.23 -6.75 15.23
N GLU A 39 14.17 -6.18 14.51
CA GLU A 39 15.59 -6.38 14.75
C GLU A 39 16.25 -5.02 14.94
N GLY A 40 17.40 -5.01 15.61
CA GLY A 40 18.18 -3.80 15.87
C GLY A 40 17.74 -3.02 17.09
N THR A 41 18.51 -1.98 17.41
CA THR A 41 18.42 -1.26 18.67
C THR A 41 17.57 0.01 18.54
N GLY A 42 16.49 0.08 19.31
CA GLY A 42 15.64 1.26 19.43
C GLY A 42 14.56 1.08 20.49
N THR A 43 13.86 2.15 20.83
CA THR A 43 12.71 2.11 21.73
C THR A 43 11.42 2.02 20.92
N ILE A 44 10.69 0.91 21.06
CA ILE A 44 9.34 0.75 20.51
C ILE A 44 8.34 0.79 21.65
N SER A 45 7.35 1.67 21.54
CA SER A 45 6.19 1.71 22.43
C SER A 45 4.91 1.53 21.63
N ILE A 46 3.95 0.83 22.22
CA ILE A 46 2.60 0.66 21.66
C ILE A 46 1.66 1.39 22.58
N GLN A 47 0.89 2.33 22.04
CA GLN A 47 0.08 3.27 22.79
C GLN A 47 -1.35 3.34 22.24
N GLY A 48 -2.24 4.00 22.99
CA GLY A 48 -3.64 4.19 22.60
C GLY A 48 -4.60 3.17 23.20
N ASN A 49 -5.76 3.00 22.56
CA ASN A 49 -6.86 2.19 23.08
C ASN A 49 -6.63 0.69 22.81
N ARG A 50 -5.70 0.11 23.58
CA ARG A 50 -5.37 -1.32 23.56
C ARG A 50 -6.00 -2.01 24.77
N GLY A 51 -6.52 -3.23 24.58
CA GLY A 51 -7.13 -4.05 25.63
C GLY A 51 -6.15 -4.62 26.66
N GLY A 52 -4.96 -4.05 26.79
CA GLY A 52 -3.83 -4.55 27.57
C GLY A 52 -2.64 -5.00 26.72
N GLY A 53 -1.50 -5.25 27.38
CA GLY A 53 -0.20 -5.52 26.74
C GLY A 53 0.51 -4.25 26.25
N GLY A 54 1.61 -4.40 25.52
CA GLY A 54 2.23 -3.29 24.79
C GLY A 54 3.43 -2.58 25.43
N ASP A 55 3.96 -3.04 26.57
CA ASP A 55 5.24 -2.54 27.09
C ASP A 55 6.14 -3.71 27.54
N GLY A 56 7.28 -3.86 26.86
CA GLY A 56 8.33 -4.83 27.19
C GLY A 56 9.59 -4.55 26.37
N PRO A 57 10.67 -4.00 26.95
CA PRO A 57 11.98 -3.92 26.31
C PRO A 57 12.76 -5.24 26.47
N GLY A 58 12.09 -6.38 26.30
CA GLY A 58 12.71 -7.69 26.34
C GLY A 58 12.49 -8.40 25.02
N ASP A 59 13.57 -8.87 24.39
CA ASP A 59 13.63 -9.81 23.26
C ASP A 59 13.29 -9.35 21.82
N HIS A 60 13.09 -8.07 21.55
CA HIS A 60 12.66 -7.56 20.23
C HIS A 60 11.28 -8.04 19.78
N SER A 61 10.39 -8.30 20.75
CA SER A 61 8.97 -8.58 20.53
C SER A 61 8.11 -7.74 21.49
N SER A 62 6.92 -7.38 21.04
CA SER A 62 5.88 -6.78 21.89
C SER A 62 4.52 -7.30 21.45
N GLU A 63 3.65 -7.60 22.40
CA GLU A 63 2.30 -8.08 22.13
C GLU A 63 1.27 -7.15 22.77
N PHE A 64 0.20 -6.87 22.04
CA PHE A 64 -0.96 -6.15 22.56
C PHE A 64 -2.24 -6.78 22.03
N ARG A 65 -3.36 -6.51 22.72
CA ARG A 65 -4.68 -6.99 22.29
C ARG A 65 -5.48 -5.84 21.69
N PHE A 66 -6.00 -6.05 20.48
CA PHE A 66 -7.17 -5.31 20.01
C PHE A 66 -8.42 -5.95 20.62
N SER A 67 -9.22 -5.15 21.34
CA SER A 67 -10.45 -5.63 21.97
C SER A 67 -11.57 -5.83 20.94
N ALA A 68 -12.51 -6.72 21.23
CA ALA A 68 -13.79 -6.78 20.52
C ALA A 68 -14.46 -5.40 20.55
N ASN A 69 -15.09 -4.98 19.45
CA ASN A 69 -15.75 -3.67 19.33
C ASN A 69 -14.81 -2.46 19.51
N THR A 70 -13.53 -2.62 19.23
CA THR A 70 -12.62 -1.50 18.96
C THR A 70 -13.21 -0.71 17.78
N LEU A 71 -14.07 0.28 18.08
CA LEU A 71 -14.72 1.13 17.07
C LEU A 71 -13.67 1.78 16.18
N ALA A 72 -14.04 2.20 14.98
CA ALA A 72 -13.14 2.84 13.98
C ALA A 72 -12.27 4.02 14.52
N ASN A 73 -12.59 4.55 15.70
CA ASN A 73 -11.87 5.63 16.38
C ASN A 73 -10.94 5.19 17.51
N ALA A 74 -10.89 3.90 17.86
CA ALA A 74 -9.93 3.38 18.81
C ALA A 74 -8.56 3.29 18.13
N ARG A 75 -7.78 4.36 18.31
CA ARG A 75 -6.44 4.48 17.74
C ARG A 75 -5.47 3.72 18.63
N VAL A 76 -4.88 2.66 18.09
CA VAL A 76 -3.62 2.12 18.59
C VAL A 76 -2.52 2.68 17.70
N TRP A 77 -1.42 3.15 18.29
CA TRP A 77 -0.25 3.58 17.53
C TRP A 77 1.02 2.97 18.08
N LEU A 78 1.92 2.63 17.16
CA LEU A 78 3.30 2.27 17.42
C LEU A 78 4.18 3.50 17.29
N SER A 79 5.13 3.60 18.19
CA SER A 79 6.01 4.74 18.39
C SER A 79 7.45 4.24 18.44
N LEU A 80 8.29 4.65 17.48
CA LEU A 80 9.70 4.26 17.41
C LEU A 80 10.60 5.47 17.67
N ARG A 81 11.48 5.36 18.66
CA ARG A 81 12.43 6.40 19.12
C ARG A 81 13.82 5.82 19.35
N ASN A 82 14.80 6.69 19.60
CA ASN A 82 16.14 6.33 20.10
C ASN A 82 16.83 5.21 19.29
N MET A 83 16.68 5.24 17.97
CA MET A 83 17.22 4.20 17.11
C MET A 83 18.72 4.36 16.94
N SER A 84 19.47 3.27 17.13
CA SER A 84 20.92 3.25 16.94
C SER A 84 21.29 3.46 15.47
N ALA A 85 22.32 4.26 15.21
CA ALA A 85 22.87 4.42 13.85
C ALA A 85 23.77 3.25 13.43
N SER A 86 24.41 2.56 14.40
CA SER A 86 25.26 1.39 14.13
C SER A 86 24.46 0.09 14.07
N ASP A 87 23.24 0.08 14.60
CA ASP A 87 22.34 -1.07 14.62
C ASP A 87 20.88 -0.60 14.53
N PRO A 88 20.44 -0.08 13.36
CA PRO A 88 19.13 0.52 13.23
C PRO A 88 18.00 -0.50 13.31
N VAL A 89 16.85 -0.05 13.82
CA VAL A 89 15.63 -0.84 13.81
C VAL A 89 15.23 -1.13 12.37
N ARG A 90 15.02 -2.40 12.09
CA ARG A 90 14.69 -2.94 10.78
C ARG A 90 13.81 -4.17 10.97
N ASN A 91 13.21 -4.65 9.88
CA ASN A 91 12.33 -5.82 9.93
C ASN A 91 11.17 -5.68 10.93
N LEU A 92 10.74 -4.45 11.23
CA LEU A 92 9.59 -4.18 12.09
C LEU A 92 8.32 -4.73 11.42
N ASP A 93 7.65 -5.62 12.13
CA ASP A 93 6.55 -6.41 11.60
C ASP A 93 5.50 -6.61 12.70
N CYS A 94 4.28 -6.11 12.48
CA CYS A 94 3.14 -6.22 13.40
C CYS A 94 1.99 -6.93 12.70
N ARG A 95 1.58 -8.08 13.23
CA ARG A 95 0.50 -8.92 12.67
C ARG A 95 -0.20 -9.71 13.77
N GLU A 96 -1.30 -10.38 13.44
CA GLU A 96 -1.93 -11.32 14.37
C GLU A 96 -0.96 -12.43 14.80
N LYS A 97 -0.98 -12.76 16.09
CA LYS A 97 -0.10 -13.77 16.66
C LYS A 97 -0.37 -15.13 16.04
N GLY A 98 0.67 -15.75 15.49
CA GLY A 98 0.60 -17.04 14.80
C GLY A 98 0.64 -16.93 13.27
N MET A 99 0.43 -15.73 12.71
CA MET A 99 0.55 -15.50 11.27
C MET A 99 2.03 -15.53 10.85
N ALA A 100 2.34 -16.26 9.77
CA ALA A 100 3.71 -16.33 9.26
C ALA A 100 4.05 -15.03 8.53
N ARG A 101 5.33 -14.63 8.51
CA ARG A 101 5.76 -13.38 7.86
C ARG A 101 5.45 -13.33 6.36
N SER A 102 5.43 -14.51 5.73
CA SER A 102 5.05 -14.72 4.34
C SER A 102 3.56 -14.44 4.05
N ASP A 103 2.71 -14.42 5.08
CA ASP A 103 1.30 -14.08 4.93
C ASP A 103 1.14 -12.57 4.88
N VAL A 104 1.30 -12.01 3.68
CA VAL A 104 1.15 -10.56 3.41
C VAL A 104 -0.32 -10.13 3.48
N PHE A 105 -1.24 -11.06 3.17
CA PHE A 105 -2.69 -10.82 3.14
C PHE A 105 -3.38 -11.69 4.18
N SER A 106 -4.36 -11.12 4.88
CA SER A 106 -5.22 -11.90 5.79
C SER A 106 -6.01 -12.94 5.01
N GLN A 107 -6.34 -14.05 5.66
CA GLN A 107 -6.99 -15.16 4.99
C GLN A 107 -8.42 -14.79 4.59
N GLU A 108 -9.12 -14.00 5.40
CA GLU A 108 -10.48 -13.51 5.15
C GLU A 108 -10.52 -12.64 3.88
N PHE A 109 -9.53 -11.75 3.71
CA PHE A 109 -9.41 -10.93 2.51
C PHE A 109 -9.19 -11.79 1.26
N VAL A 110 -8.26 -12.75 1.33
CA VAL A 110 -8.03 -13.71 0.25
C VAL A 110 -9.31 -14.49 -0.06
N ASP A 111 -9.99 -15.00 0.95
CA ASP A 111 -11.21 -15.80 0.80
C ASP A 111 -12.33 -15.02 0.14
N SER A 112 -12.49 -13.74 0.50
CA SER A 112 -13.48 -12.85 -0.12
C SER A 112 -13.24 -12.63 -1.62
N LEU A 113 -12.00 -12.79 -2.09
CA LEU A 113 -11.62 -12.57 -3.48
C LEU A 113 -11.52 -13.85 -4.32
N LYS A 114 -11.49 -15.04 -3.69
CA LYS A 114 -11.40 -16.35 -4.37
C LYS A 114 -12.41 -16.55 -5.51
N PRO A 115 -13.66 -16.06 -5.45
CA PRO A 115 -14.61 -16.28 -6.54
C PRO A 115 -14.28 -15.53 -7.84
N TYR A 116 -13.37 -14.54 -7.81
CA TYR A 116 -13.10 -13.67 -8.95
C TYR A 116 -11.86 -14.11 -9.73
N GLY A 117 -12.05 -14.34 -11.03
CA GLY A 117 -10.94 -14.67 -11.95
C GLY A 117 -10.15 -13.47 -12.44
N VAL A 118 -10.68 -12.25 -12.32
CA VAL A 118 -10.02 -11.00 -12.75
C VAL A 118 -10.15 -9.97 -11.65
N LEU A 119 -9.05 -9.28 -11.32
CA LEU A 119 -9.03 -8.23 -10.30
C LEU A 119 -8.57 -6.90 -10.91
N ARG A 120 -9.42 -5.88 -10.86
CA ARG A 120 -9.09 -4.52 -11.32
C ARG A 120 -8.46 -3.71 -10.19
N PHE A 121 -7.20 -3.35 -10.35
CA PHE A 121 -6.39 -2.65 -9.36
C PHE A 121 -6.45 -1.12 -9.52
N LEU A 122 -7.66 -0.58 -9.64
CA LEU A 122 -7.89 0.85 -9.92
C LEU A 122 -7.20 1.77 -8.90
N ASP A 123 -7.67 1.74 -7.66
CA ASP A 123 -7.16 2.62 -6.60
C ASP A 123 -5.77 2.18 -6.11
N TRP A 124 -5.46 0.90 -6.20
CA TRP A 124 -4.13 0.38 -5.87
C TRP A 124 -3.06 0.84 -6.88
N SER A 125 -3.47 1.22 -8.10
CA SER A 125 -2.57 1.82 -9.09
C SER A 125 -2.61 3.35 -9.07
N ALA A 126 -3.35 3.97 -8.13
CA ALA A 126 -3.50 5.42 -8.00
C ALA A 126 -4.04 6.13 -9.25
N ALA A 127 -4.81 5.44 -10.10
CA ALA A 127 -5.33 6.03 -11.34
C ALA A 127 -6.36 7.14 -11.09
N ASN A 128 -7.20 6.99 -10.06
CA ASN A 128 -8.19 8.01 -9.67
C ASN A 128 -7.56 9.29 -9.10
N THR A 129 -6.55 9.15 -8.25
CA THR A 129 -5.85 10.30 -7.66
C THR A 129 -4.91 10.97 -8.65
N ASN A 130 -4.47 10.23 -9.68
CA ASN A 130 -3.59 10.67 -10.77
C ASN A 130 -2.46 11.58 -10.26
N PRO A 131 -1.49 11.04 -9.50
CA PRO A 131 -0.45 11.85 -8.87
C PRO A 131 0.28 12.72 -9.90
N GLN A 132 0.71 13.92 -9.50
CA GLN A 132 1.43 14.85 -10.39
C GLN A 132 2.72 14.24 -10.96
N SER A 133 3.34 13.30 -10.25
CA SER A 133 4.50 12.52 -10.69
C SER A 133 4.21 11.04 -10.46
N ALA A 134 4.18 10.25 -11.53
CA ALA A 134 4.13 8.79 -11.48
C ALA A 134 5.40 8.21 -12.12
N LYS A 135 6.53 8.40 -11.43
CA LYS A 135 7.86 7.88 -11.81
C LYS A 135 8.14 6.57 -11.10
N TRP A 136 8.90 5.68 -11.75
CA TRP A 136 9.23 4.37 -11.17
C TRP A 136 9.92 4.49 -9.79
N ALA A 137 10.81 5.47 -9.64
CA ALA A 137 11.54 5.68 -8.39
C ALA A 137 10.65 6.10 -7.21
N ASP A 138 9.49 6.72 -7.48
CA ASP A 138 8.60 7.31 -6.46
C ASP A 138 7.60 6.32 -5.85
N ARG A 139 7.47 5.14 -6.48
CA ARG A 139 6.52 4.10 -6.09
C ARG A 139 6.73 3.59 -4.66
N THR A 140 5.68 2.98 -4.11
CA THR A 140 5.80 2.21 -2.88
C THR A 140 6.57 0.92 -3.14
N LEU A 141 7.52 0.60 -2.25
CA LEU A 141 8.29 -0.65 -2.28
C LEU A 141 7.74 -1.64 -1.25
N PRO A 142 7.95 -2.96 -1.41
CA PRO A 142 7.41 -3.97 -0.49
C PRO A 142 7.88 -3.78 0.96
N GLY A 143 9.15 -3.40 1.14
CA GLY A 143 9.74 -3.10 2.46
C GLY A 143 9.34 -1.75 3.03
N SER A 144 8.48 -0.97 2.36
CA SER A 144 7.98 0.27 2.94
C SER A 144 7.07 -0.05 4.11
N ILE A 145 7.29 0.66 5.22
CA ILE A 145 6.37 0.60 6.34
C ILE A 145 4.99 1.16 5.96
N TYR A 146 4.86 1.99 4.92
CA TYR A 146 3.58 2.56 4.44
C TYR A 146 3.13 1.88 3.13
N GLN A 147 2.10 1.04 3.18
CA GLN A 147 1.45 0.45 2.00
C GLN A 147 0.20 1.23 1.52
N SER A 148 -0.16 2.31 2.22
CA SER A 148 -1.31 3.18 1.92
C SER A 148 -0.89 4.56 1.43
N ARG A 149 0.24 4.63 0.70
CA ARG A 149 0.77 5.90 0.17
C ARG A 149 -0.13 6.41 -0.97
N PRO A 150 -0.05 7.72 -1.31
CA PRO A 150 -0.78 8.27 -2.46
C PRO A 150 -0.46 7.58 -3.80
N GLN A 151 0.71 6.94 -3.91
CA GLN A 151 1.11 6.14 -5.07
C GLN A 151 0.49 4.72 -5.10
N GLY A 152 -0.35 4.37 -4.14
CA GLY A 152 -0.84 3.00 -3.93
C GLY A 152 0.16 2.12 -3.15
N PRO A 153 -0.21 0.84 -2.89
CA PRO A 153 0.70 -0.17 -2.34
C PRO A 153 1.80 -0.54 -3.31
N ALA A 154 2.74 -1.37 -2.87
CA ALA A 154 3.77 -1.92 -3.74
C ALA A 154 3.14 -2.75 -4.88
N LEU A 155 3.61 -2.55 -6.11
CA LEU A 155 3.16 -3.32 -7.28
C LEU A 155 3.46 -4.83 -7.12
N GLU A 156 4.51 -5.18 -6.39
CA GLU A 156 4.83 -6.56 -6.05
C GLU A 156 3.73 -7.21 -5.19
N HIS A 157 2.98 -6.43 -4.39
CA HIS A 157 1.83 -6.95 -3.65
C HIS A 157 0.65 -7.25 -4.59
N ILE A 158 0.47 -6.50 -5.68
CA ILE A 158 -0.52 -6.83 -6.72
C ILE A 158 -0.19 -8.18 -7.36
N VAL A 159 1.08 -8.39 -7.72
CA VAL A 159 1.57 -9.67 -8.25
C VAL A 159 1.34 -10.80 -7.24
N ALA A 160 1.74 -10.59 -5.98
CA ALA A 160 1.59 -11.59 -4.92
C ALA A 160 0.12 -11.99 -4.68
N LEU A 161 -0.79 -11.01 -4.65
CA LEU A 161 -2.23 -11.27 -4.47
C LEU A 161 -2.80 -12.03 -5.67
N SER A 162 -2.48 -11.60 -6.89
CA SER A 162 -2.91 -12.25 -8.12
C SER A 162 -2.41 -13.70 -8.18
N ASN A 163 -1.16 -13.95 -7.77
CA ASN A 163 -0.60 -15.30 -7.67
C ASN A 163 -1.29 -16.15 -6.60
N LYS A 164 -1.55 -15.58 -5.41
CA LYS A 164 -2.25 -16.29 -4.31
C LYS A 164 -3.67 -16.72 -4.70
N LEU A 165 -4.35 -15.92 -5.53
CA LEU A 165 -5.72 -16.18 -5.97
C LEU A 165 -5.83 -16.89 -7.32
N SER A 166 -4.72 -17.05 -8.04
CA SER A 166 -4.75 -17.43 -9.46
C SER A 166 -5.63 -16.50 -10.33
N ALA A 167 -5.76 -15.24 -9.92
CA ALA A 167 -6.52 -14.23 -10.66
C ALA A 167 -5.65 -13.54 -11.72
N GLU A 168 -6.28 -13.05 -12.78
CA GLU A 168 -5.69 -12.21 -13.81
C GLU A 168 -5.73 -10.74 -13.36
N PRO A 169 -4.59 -10.04 -13.28
CA PRO A 169 -4.57 -8.64 -12.89
C PRO A 169 -5.03 -7.73 -14.04
N TRP A 170 -5.87 -6.75 -13.71
CA TRP A 170 -6.20 -5.61 -14.55
C TRP A 170 -5.60 -4.34 -13.95
N MET A 171 -4.52 -3.86 -14.58
CA MET A 171 -3.78 -2.68 -14.20
C MET A 171 -4.34 -1.43 -14.87
N THR A 172 -4.62 -0.40 -14.07
CA THR A 172 -4.97 0.94 -14.57
C THR A 172 -3.77 1.87 -14.42
N VAL A 173 -3.21 2.34 -15.51
CA VAL A 173 -2.00 3.17 -15.51
C VAL A 173 -2.38 4.63 -15.24
N PRO A 174 -1.79 5.32 -14.24
CA PRO A 174 -2.01 6.76 -14.06
C PRO A 174 -1.71 7.54 -15.33
N TRP A 175 -2.52 8.56 -15.62
CA TRP A 175 -2.34 9.40 -16.81
C TRP A 175 -0.96 10.07 -16.85
N ASN A 176 -0.43 10.42 -15.67
CA ASN A 176 0.88 11.07 -15.52
C ASN A 176 2.06 10.09 -15.39
N ALA A 177 1.86 8.81 -15.65
CA ALA A 177 2.96 7.84 -15.66
C ALA A 177 3.90 8.10 -16.83
N ASP A 178 5.21 8.12 -16.57
CA ASP A 178 6.21 8.23 -17.62
C ASP A 178 6.51 6.88 -18.28
N ASP A 179 7.20 6.92 -19.42
CA ASP A 179 7.51 5.72 -20.20
C ASP A 179 8.37 4.72 -19.40
N ASP A 180 9.24 5.19 -18.50
CA ASP A 180 10.06 4.33 -17.62
C ASP A 180 9.18 3.59 -16.60
N TYR A 181 8.24 4.28 -15.96
CA TYR A 181 7.26 3.66 -15.08
C TYR A 181 6.45 2.60 -15.81
N ILE A 182 5.89 2.94 -16.98
CA ILE A 182 5.06 2.02 -17.77
C ILE A 182 5.85 0.78 -18.16
N THR A 183 7.07 0.96 -18.69
CA THR A 183 7.95 -0.14 -19.13
C THR A 183 8.30 -1.06 -17.96
N ARG A 184 8.71 -0.50 -16.82
CA ARG A 184 9.12 -1.30 -15.66
C ARG A 184 7.95 -1.95 -14.94
N MET A 185 6.77 -1.31 -14.92
CA MET A 185 5.54 -1.91 -14.41
C MET A 185 5.12 -3.08 -15.29
N ALA A 186 5.16 -2.93 -16.61
CA ALA A 186 4.91 -4.03 -17.54
C ALA A 186 5.90 -5.19 -17.35
N GLN A 187 7.20 -4.89 -17.22
CA GLN A 187 8.23 -5.90 -16.95
C GLN A 187 7.98 -6.65 -15.63
N LEU A 188 7.67 -5.91 -14.55
CA LEU A 188 7.37 -6.51 -13.24
C LEU A 188 6.16 -7.45 -13.30
N MET A 189 5.10 -7.06 -14.01
CA MET A 189 3.91 -7.90 -14.17
C MET A 189 4.20 -9.12 -15.05
N HIS A 190 4.92 -8.93 -16.16
CA HIS A 190 5.32 -10.00 -17.06
C HIS A 190 6.16 -11.07 -16.34
N ASP A 191 7.14 -10.65 -15.54
CA ASP A 191 8.03 -11.58 -14.84
C ASP A 191 7.38 -12.22 -13.61
N GLY A 192 6.41 -11.53 -13.00
CA GLY A 192 5.75 -11.95 -11.77
C GLY A 192 4.49 -12.82 -11.98
N ILE A 193 3.82 -12.69 -13.13
CA ILE A 193 2.58 -13.42 -13.45
C ILE A 193 2.91 -14.58 -14.40
N PRO A 194 2.50 -15.82 -14.10
CA PRO A 194 2.66 -16.97 -14.98
C PRO A 194 2.12 -16.72 -16.39
N ALA A 195 2.89 -17.17 -17.39
CA ALA A 195 2.62 -16.93 -18.81
C ALA A 195 1.28 -17.47 -19.33
N ASN A 196 0.60 -18.34 -18.58
CA ASN A 196 -0.74 -18.84 -18.92
C ASN A 196 -1.89 -17.97 -18.39
N ARG A 197 -1.61 -16.84 -17.74
CA ARG A 197 -2.59 -15.87 -17.26
C ARG A 197 -2.46 -14.55 -18.02
N ARG A 198 -3.60 -13.91 -18.28
CA ARG A 198 -3.62 -12.60 -18.94
C ARG A 198 -3.31 -11.49 -17.94
N ILE A 199 -2.75 -10.41 -18.46
CA ILE A 199 -2.62 -9.14 -17.78
C ILE A 199 -3.39 -8.12 -18.62
N TYR A 200 -4.43 -7.51 -18.04
CA TYR A 200 -5.17 -6.44 -18.69
C TYR A 200 -4.53 -5.10 -18.33
N VAL A 201 -4.43 -4.21 -19.31
CA VAL A 201 -3.89 -2.86 -19.11
C VAL A 201 -4.90 -1.86 -19.62
N GLU A 202 -5.24 -0.91 -18.78
CA GLU A 202 -6.12 0.23 -19.07
C GLU A 202 -5.33 1.51 -18.83
N LEU A 203 -5.45 2.46 -19.75
CA LEU A 203 -4.89 3.79 -19.55
C LEU A 203 -5.88 4.65 -18.76
N SER A 204 -5.48 5.05 -17.56
CA SER A 204 -6.23 5.92 -16.65
C SER A 204 -7.58 5.34 -16.21
N ASN A 205 -8.45 6.21 -15.69
CA ASN A 205 -9.84 5.93 -15.33
C ASN A 205 -10.69 7.17 -15.60
N GLU A 206 -11.90 6.96 -16.15
CA GLU A 206 -12.93 7.99 -16.33
C GLU A 206 -12.41 9.37 -16.79
N VAL A 207 -11.59 9.40 -17.84
CA VAL A 207 -11.03 10.65 -18.39
C VAL A 207 -12.11 11.66 -18.80
N TRP A 208 -13.33 11.18 -19.07
CA TRP A 208 -14.50 11.98 -19.37
C TRP A 208 -15.13 12.68 -18.15
N ASN A 209 -14.80 12.25 -16.92
CA ASN A 209 -15.48 12.68 -15.69
C ASN A 209 -14.72 13.82 -15.00
N TYR A 210 -15.27 15.03 -15.06
CA TYR A 210 -14.70 16.25 -14.47
C TYR A 210 -14.58 16.26 -12.94
N SER A 211 -15.11 15.27 -12.24
CA SER A 211 -14.83 15.06 -10.82
C SER A 211 -13.41 14.56 -10.56
N PHE A 212 -12.74 13.95 -11.55
CA PHE A 212 -11.35 13.50 -11.42
C PHE A 212 -10.36 14.53 -11.98
N PRO A 213 -9.16 14.68 -11.37
CA PRO A 213 -8.15 15.62 -11.84
C PRO A 213 -7.75 15.43 -13.31
N VAL A 214 -7.73 14.17 -13.78
CA VAL A 214 -7.30 13.81 -15.14
C VAL A 214 -8.18 14.44 -16.22
N ALA A 215 -9.48 14.63 -15.99
CA ALA A 215 -10.38 15.09 -17.06
C ALA A 215 -10.04 16.50 -17.56
N ARG A 216 -9.72 17.42 -16.65
CA ARG A 216 -9.28 18.78 -17.02
C ARG A 216 -7.91 18.77 -17.69
N GLN A 217 -7.03 17.89 -17.25
CA GLN A 217 -5.70 17.74 -17.83
C GLN A 217 -5.80 17.20 -19.27
N ALA A 218 -6.53 16.12 -19.48
CA ALA A 218 -6.74 15.52 -20.80
C ALA A 218 -7.45 16.49 -21.76
N GLU A 219 -8.42 17.27 -21.28
CA GLU A 219 -9.02 18.36 -22.08
C GLU A 219 -7.97 19.37 -22.54
N ALA A 220 -7.15 19.89 -21.62
CA ALA A 220 -6.14 20.88 -21.95
C ALA A 220 -5.10 20.33 -22.93
N GLU A 221 -4.64 19.09 -22.73
CA GLU A 221 -3.73 18.40 -23.64
C GLU A 221 -4.35 18.17 -25.03
N GLY A 222 -5.61 17.73 -25.08
CA GLY A 222 -6.34 17.49 -26.32
C GLY A 222 -6.58 18.76 -27.12
N LEU A 223 -6.95 19.87 -26.46
CA LEU A 223 -7.11 21.19 -27.08
C LEU A 223 -5.77 21.71 -27.60
N ALA A 224 -4.70 21.61 -26.80
CA ALA A 224 -3.35 22.02 -27.23
C ALA A 224 -2.87 21.25 -28.46
N ARG A 225 -3.24 19.97 -28.56
CA ARG A 225 -2.95 19.09 -29.70
C ARG A 225 -3.94 19.23 -30.85
N LYS A 226 -4.95 20.10 -30.74
CA LYS A 226 -6.02 20.32 -31.74
C LYS A 226 -6.76 19.05 -32.12
N LEU A 227 -6.99 18.16 -31.14
CA LEU A 227 -7.73 16.91 -31.38
C LEU A 227 -9.23 17.18 -31.58
N SER A 228 -9.75 18.32 -31.11
CA SER A 228 -11.11 18.82 -31.27
C SER A 228 -11.18 20.27 -30.80
N ASP A 229 -12.11 21.07 -31.35
CA ASP A 229 -12.40 22.43 -30.84
C ASP A 229 -13.41 22.41 -29.68
N ASN A 230 -14.08 21.27 -29.45
CA ASN A 230 -14.91 21.02 -28.29
C ASN A 230 -14.06 20.36 -27.18
N GLY A 231 -13.98 21.00 -26.01
CA GLY A 231 -13.14 20.55 -24.89
C GLY A 231 -13.49 19.16 -24.35
N PHE A 232 -14.79 18.84 -24.25
CA PHE A 232 -15.22 17.50 -23.86
C PHE A 232 -14.77 16.45 -24.88
N ILE A 233 -14.98 16.68 -26.18
CA ILE A 233 -14.51 15.73 -27.21
C ILE A 233 -12.97 15.67 -27.26
N ALA A 234 -12.28 16.77 -26.97
CA ALA A 234 -10.82 16.82 -26.93
C ALA A 234 -10.27 15.92 -25.81
N ASN A 235 -10.94 15.83 -24.67
CA ASN A 235 -10.52 14.98 -23.55
C ASN A 235 -10.66 13.47 -23.82
N LEU A 236 -11.50 13.07 -24.79
CA LEU A 236 -11.74 11.68 -25.17
C LEU A 236 -10.76 11.15 -26.24
N ARG A 237 -9.90 12.02 -26.78
CA ARG A 237 -9.00 11.72 -27.89
C ARG A 237 -7.55 11.71 -27.40
N ARG A 238 -6.75 10.77 -27.92
CA ARG A 238 -5.32 10.67 -27.63
C ARG A 238 -4.52 10.48 -28.89
#